data_AF-A0A538J331-F1
#
_entry.id   AF-A0A538J331-F1
#
_cell.length_a   1.000
_cell.length_b   1.000
_cell.length_c   1.000
_cell.angle_alpha   90.00
_cell.angle_beta   90.00
_cell.angle_gamma   90.00
#
_symmetry.space_group_name_H-M   'P 1'
#
loop_
_entity.id
_entity.type
_entity.pdbx_description
1 polymer ?
#
loop_
_entity_poly.entity_id
_entity_poly.type
_entity_poly.pdbx_seq_one_letter_code
_entity_poly.pdbx_strand_id
1 'polypeptide(L)'
;DRERVHGSELSTDALEEQLQRLASVPLDERRGMRPLDPDRASVIVGGAVVAREVLAYFGLDKLEISERDILDGAALAAAELQEHEEGAVPPSAHTCC
;
A
#
# COMPACT_ATOMS: atom_id res chain seq x y z
N ASP A 1 11.61 7.02 -6.71
CA ASP A 1 12.44 5.92 -7.23
C ASP A 1 12.22 4.75 -6.31
N ARG A 2 11.64 3.65 -6.81
CA ARG A 2 11.14 2.55 -5.97
C ARG A 2 12.28 1.87 -5.22
N GLU A 3 13.43 1.70 -5.88
CA GLU A 3 14.63 1.09 -5.27
C GLU A 3 15.19 1.91 -4.11
N ARG A 4 14.97 3.23 -4.12
CA ARG A 4 15.39 4.12 -3.03
C ARG A 4 14.44 4.14 -1.84
N VAL A 5 13.20 3.68 -2.02
CA VAL A 5 12.14 3.74 -1.00
C VAL A 5 11.93 2.36 -0.36
N HIS A 6 12.00 1.29 -1.14
CA HIS A 6 11.87 -0.06 -0.63
C HIS A 6 12.99 -0.40 0.36
N GLY A 7 12.63 -0.95 1.53
CA GLY A 7 13.56 -1.29 2.60
C GLY A 7 14.13 -0.07 3.34
N SER A 8 13.68 1.15 3.01
CA SER A 8 14.08 2.34 3.76
C SER A 8 13.37 2.39 5.11
N GLU A 9 14.03 2.97 6.12
CA GLU A 9 13.46 3.16 7.45
C GLU A 9 12.90 4.58 7.63
N LEU A 10 11.76 4.68 8.31
CA LEU A 10 11.15 5.94 8.74
C LEU A 10 11.03 5.93 10.26
N SER A 11 11.77 6.82 10.93
CA SER A 11 11.67 6.97 12.38
C SER A 11 10.37 7.64 12.80
N THR A 12 9.98 7.44 14.06
CA THR A 12 8.81 8.10 14.68
C THR A 12 8.95 9.62 14.62
N ASP A 13 10.14 10.15 14.90
CA ASP A 13 10.41 11.59 14.86
C ASP A 13 10.24 12.16 13.44
N ALA A 14 10.75 11.45 12.43
CA ALA A 14 10.59 11.87 11.04
C ALA A 14 9.13 11.79 10.59
N LEU A 15 8.39 10.76 11.04
CA LEU A 15 6.96 10.64 10.78
C LEU A 15 6.17 11.79 11.42
N GLU A 16 6.48 12.15 12.66
CA GLU A 16 5.84 13.27 13.37
C GLU A 16 6.16 14.61 12.68
N GLU A 17 7.41 14.84 12.26
CA GLU A 17 7.78 16.02 11.49
C GLU A 17 6.99 16.11 10.17
N GLN A 18 6.88 15.00 9.43
CA GLN A 18 6.09 14.99 8.21
C GLN A 18 4.59 15.18 8.48
N LEU A 19 4.06 14.60 9.56
CA LEU A 19 2.66 14.78 9.95
C LEU A 19 2.37 16.26 10.23
N GLN A 20 3.21 16.93 11.03
CA GLN A 20 3.07 18.35 11.34
C GLN A 20 3.14 19.21 10.08
N ARG A 21 4.13 18.95 9.21
CA ARG A 21 4.30 19.66 7.94
C ARG A 21 3.09 19.48 7.02
N LEU A 22 2.58 18.26 6.87
CA LEU A 22 1.43 17.99 6.00
C LEU A 22 0.17 18.65 6.58
N ALA A 23 -0.04 18.55 7.88
CA ALA A 23 -1.20 19.12 8.57
C ALA A 23 -1.22 20.66 8.51
N SER A 24 -0.06 21.32 8.49
CA SER A 24 0.03 22.77 8.40
C SER A 24 -0.25 23.34 7.01
N VAL A 25 -0.22 22.52 5.96
CA VAL A 25 -0.43 22.96 4.57
C VAL A 25 -1.92 22.79 4.19
N PRO A 26 -2.60 23.85 3.70
CA PRO A 26 -3.97 23.77 3.20
C PRO A 26 -4.13 22.72 2.10
N LEU A 27 -5.31 22.11 1.97
CA LEU A 27 -5.56 21.03 1.02
C LEU A 27 -5.19 21.39 -0.42
N ASP A 28 -5.55 22.59 -0.88
CA ASP A 28 -5.31 23.02 -2.26
C ASP A 28 -3.81 23.17 -2.56
N GLU A 29 -3.01 23.64 -1.60
CA GLU A 29 -1.56 23.68 -1.72
C GLU A 29 -0.95 22.29 -1.62
N ARG A 30 -1.50 21.44 -0.73
CA ARG A 30 -1.03 20.07 -0.53
C ARG A 30 -1.17 19.21 -1.79
N ARG A 31 -2.22 19.43 -2.58
CA ARG A 31 -2.40 18.80 -3.91
C ARG A 31 -1.26 19.10 -4.88
N GLY A 32 -0.54 20.20 -4.70
CA GLY A 32 0.63 20.57 -5.51
C GLY A 32 1.98 20.04 -4.98
N MET A 33 2.01 19.43 -3.79
CA MET A 33 3.26 18.95 -3.20
C MET A 33 3.77 17.69 -3.91
N ARG A 34 5.00 17.72 -4.42
CA ARG A 34 5.65 16.52 -4.97
C ARG A 34 6.49 15.83 -3.90
N PRO A 35 6.52 14.48 -3.85
CA PRO A 35 5.93 13.52 -4.80
C PRO A 35 4.50 13.04 -4.44
N LEU A 36 3.75 13.77 -3.60
CA LEU A 36 2.41 13.35 -3.18
C LEU A 36 1.43 13.34 -4.38
N ASP A 37 0.68 12.26 -4.49
CA ASP A 37 -0.42 12.16 -5.46
C ASP A 37 -1.56 13.13 -5.06
N PRO A 38 -2.02 14.01 -5.96
CA PRO A 38 -3.07 14.99 -5.66
C PRO A 38 -4.36 14.37 -5.11
N ASP A 39 -4.74 13.17 -5.56
CA ASP A 39 -5.95 12.49 -5.13
C ASP A 39 -5.80 11.94 -3.70
N ARG A 40 -4.56 11.76 -3.23
CA ARG A 40 -4.25 11.36 -1.86
C ARG A 40 -4.12 12.53 -0.89
N ALA A 41 -4.07 13.78 -1.36
CA ALA A 41 -3.81 14.94 -0.51
C ALA A 41 -4.87 15.16 0.59
N SER A 42 -6.13 14.82 0.34
CA SER A 42 -7.21 14.93 1.32
C SER A 42 -7.08 13.93 2.47
N VAL A 43 -6.48 12.77 2.21
CA VAL A 43 -6.41 11.65 3.16
C VAL A 43 -5.03 11.45 3.79
N ILE A 44 -3.97 12.04 3.23
CA ILE A 44 -2.58 11.77 3.63
C ILE A 44 -2.30 12.06 5.12
N VAL A 45 -2.91 13.11 5.67
CA VAL A 45 -2.78 13.44 7.11
C VAL A 45 -3.41 12.36 7.97
N GLY A 46 -4.59 11.85 7.59
CA GLY A 46 -5.23 10.75 8.30
C GLY A 46 -4.38 9.48 8.29
N GLY A 47 -3.79 9.14 7.14
CA GLY A 47 -2.87 8.01 7.02
C GLY A 47 -1.62 8.16 7.91
N ALA A 48 -1.02 9.35 7.96
CA ALA A 48 0.12 9.63 8.82
C ALA A 48 -0.22 9.53 10.32
N VAL A 49 -1.41 9.99 10.73
CA VAL A 49 -1.90 9.81 12.10
C VAL A 49 -2.04 8.33 12.45
N VAL A 50 -2.65 7.53 11.57
CA VAL A 50 -2.78 6.08 11.81
C VAL A 50 -1.42 5.41 11.96
N ALA A 51 -0.45 5.74 11.09
CA ALA A 51 0.90 5.19 11.18
C ALA A 51 1.58 5.54 12.52
N ARG A 52 1.43 6.79 12.99
CA ARG A 52 1.97 7.23 14.28
C ARG A 52 1.33 6.48 15.45
N GLU A 53 0.00 6.34 15.44
CA GLU A 53 -0.72 5.61 16.48
C GLU A 53 -0.32 4.14 16.54
N VAL A 54 -0.08 3.51 15.39
CA VAL A 54 0.43 2.14 15.32
C VAL A 54 1.80 2.03 16.01
N LEU A 55 2.75 2.92 15.69
CA LEU A 55 4.06 2.94 16.35
C LEU A 55 3.93 3.11 17.87
N ALA A 56 3.11 4.08 18.31
CA ALA A 56 2.88 4.34 19.72
C ALA A 56 2.24 3.14 20.44
N TYR A 57 1.25 2.50 19.82
CA TYR A 57 0.56 1.35 20.38
C TYR A 57 1.49 0.14 20.57
N PHE A 58 2.38 -0.11 19.60
CA PHE A 58 3.34 -1.22 19.68
C PHE A 58 4.64 -0.88 20.42
N GLY A 59 4.87 0.39 20.78
CA GLY A 59 6.12 0.83 21.41
C GLY A 59 7.32 0.74 20.47
N LEU A 60 7.10 0.94 19.17
CA LEU A 60 8.13 0.89 18.12
C LEU A 60 8.65 2.30 17.84
N ASP A 61 9.93 2.40 17.47
CA ASP A 61 10.61 3.66 17.18
C ASP A 61 10.73 3.95 15.68
N LYS A 62 10.49 2.96 14.81
CA LYS A 62 10.59 3.09 13.35
C LYS A 62 9.73 2.10 12.56
N LEU A 63 9.52 2.43 11.29
CA LEU A 63 8.85 1.62 10.26
C LEU A 63 9.83 1.30 9.14
N GLU A 64 9.74 0.11 8.55
CA GLU A 64 10.38 -0.19 7.26
C GLU A 64 9.34 -0.03 6.13
N ILE A 65 9.72 0.63 5.04
CA ILE A 65 8.83 0.88 3.90
C ILE A 65 8.93 -0.25 2.88
N SER A 66 7.79 -0.90 2.59
CA SER A 66 7.67 -1.88 1.51
C SER A 66 7.00 -1.26 0.29
N GLU A 67 7.61 -1.42 -0.88
CA GLU A 67 6.99 -1.13 -2.18
C GLU A 67 6.20 -2.33 -2.72
N ARG A 68 6.26 -3.47 -2.02
CA ARG A 68 5.42 -4.64 -2.29
C ARG A 68 4.15 -4.54 -1.47
N ASP A 69 3.01 -4.71 -2.12
CA ASP A 69 1.70 -4.58 -1.51
C ASP A 69 0.81 -5.82 -1.76
N ILE A 70 -0.50 -5.66 -1.54
CA ILE A 70 -1.50 -6.72 -1.68
C ILE A 70 -1.50 -7.31 -3.10
N LEU A 71 -1.24 -6.52 -4.14
CA LEU A 71 -1.22 -7.02 -5.52
C LEU A 71 -0.03 -7.94 -5.77
N ASP A 72 1.15 -7.63 -5.22
CA ASP A 72 2.31 -8.52 -5.29
C ASP A 72 2.04 -9.83 -4.55
N GLY A 73 1.41 -9.75 -3.37
CA GLY A 73 0.99 -10.93 -2.62
C GLY A 73 -0.03 -11.78 -3.37
N ALA A 74 -1.01 -11.13 -4.02
CA ALA A 74 -2.01 -11.81 -4.84
C ALA A 74 -1.39 -12.48 -6.07
N ALA A 75 -0.42 -11.83 -6.73
CA ALA A 75 0.30 -12.41 -7.86
C ALA A 75 1.14 -13.63 -7.45
N LEU A 76 1.83 -13.56 -6.31
CA LEU A 76 2.57 -14.70 -5.75
C LEU A 76 1.62 -15.86 -5.43
N ALA A 77 0.51 -15.57 -4.73
CA ALA A 77 -0.49 -16.59 -4.39
C ALA A 77 -1.07 -17.24 -5.65
N ALA A 78 -1.36 -16.47 -6.70
CA ALA A 78 -1.86 -16.99 -7.96
C ALA A 78 -0.85 -17.91 -8.67
N ALA A 79 0.45 -17.62 -8.60
CA ALA A 79 1.49 -18.46 -9.18
C ALA A 79 1.71 -19.78 -8.41
N GLU A 80 1.40 -19.81 -7.12
CA GLU A 80 1.50 -21.00 -6.26
C GLU A 80 0.27 -21.92 -6.38
N LEU A 81 -0.86 -21.42 -6.88
CA LEU A 81 -2.00 -22.25 -7.23
C LEU A 81 -1.59 -23.17 -8.38
N GLN A 82 -1.62 -24.49 -8.15
CA GLN A 82 -1.49 -25.46 -9.24
C GLN A 82 -2.61 -25.19 -10.26
N GLU A 83 -2.28 -25.21 -11.55
CA GLU A 83 -3.31 -25.14 -12.58
C GLU A 83 -4.30 -26.27 -12.32
N HIS A 84 -5.54 -25.89 -12.02
CA HIS A 84 -6.62 -26.85 -12.00
C HIS A 84 -6.68 -27.40 -13.42
N GLU A 85 -6.45 -28.71 -13.61
CA GLU A 85 -6.81 -29.34 -14.87
C GLU A 85 -8.28 -28.97 -15.08
N GLU A 86 -8.54 -28.13 -16.07
CA GLU A 86 -9.88 -27.80 -16.51
C GLU A 86 -10.41 -29.12 -17.05
N GLY A 87 -11.07 -29.86 -16.15
CA GLY A 87 -11.38 -31.26 -16.33
C GLY A 87 -12.02 -31.44 -17.69
N ALA A 88 -11.37 -32.23 -18.54
CA ALA A 88 -11.79 -32.47 -19.91
C ALA A 88 -13.31 -32.59 -19.96
N VAL A 89 -13.95 -31.63 -20.63
CA VAL A 89 -15.40 -31.66 -20.85
C VAL A 89 -15.70 -33.00 -21.52
N PRO A 90 -16.48 -33.90 -20.89
CA PRO A 90 -16.82 -35.14 -21.55
C PRO A 90 -17.60 -34.81 -22.83
N PRO A 91 -17.34 -35.50 -23.96
CA PRO A 91 -17.89 -35.16 -25.27
C PRO A 91 -19.43 -35.17 -25.35
N SER A 92 -20.12 -35.62 -24.30
CA SER A 92 -21.58 -35.60 -24.19
C SER A 92 -22.19 -34.24 -23.79
N ALA A 93 -21.39 -33.20 -23.50
CA ALA A 93 -21.92 -31.91 -23.06
C ALA A 93 -22.47 -31.01 -24.19
N HIS A 94 -22.42 -31.43 -25.46
CA HIS A 94 -22.91 -30.65 -26.61
C HIS A 94 -24.25 -31.14 -27.18
N THR A 95 -25.06 -31.89 -26.42
CA THR A 95 -26.40 -32.26 -26.89
C THR A 95 -27.47 -31.81 -25.90
N CYS A 96 -27.95 -30.58 -26.08
CA CYS A 96 -29.27 -30.18 -25.63
C CYS A 96 -30.01 -29.51 -26.79
N CYS A 97 -31.25 -29.95 -26.99
CA CYS A 97 -32.13 -29.72 -28.13
C CYS A 97 -32.44 -28.25 -28.44
#